data_AF-A0A949L4H6-F1
#
_entry.id   AF-A0A949L4H6-F1
#
_cell.length_a   1.000
_cell.length_b   1.000
_cell.length_c   1.000
_cell.angle_alpha   90.00
_cell.angle_beta   90.00
_cell.angle_gamma   90.00
#
_symmetry.space_group_name_H-M   'P 1'
#
loop_
_entity.id
_entity.type
_entity.pdbx_description
1 polymer ?
#
loop_
_entity_poly.entity_id
_entity_poly.type
_entity_poly.pdbx_seq_one_letter_code
_entity_poly.pdbx_strand_id
1 'polypeptide(L)'
;MKGTDARNNIINAVVEIISEGFDVDKITVRQVAERANIGIGLINYHFNSKNKLLSIAVAEYMAKIAADFVTPGNYSGSNPVEKIKAMLKKLFGIAEQHEALIKFTITQNLLDGEMKTPLFLIPVLKEFFGDQKDEIHLRIIALQILLPIQIASINPAEFHLYSGIDLHDERQRNIYIDTLVDNSLKH
;
A
#
# COMPACT_ATOMS: atom_id res chain seq x y z
N MET A 1 -17.50 12.56 22.60
CA MET A 1 -16.51 12.37 21.52
C MET A 1 -17.16 12.78 20.21
N LYS A 2 -16.53 13.65 19.42
CA LYS A 2 -17.04 13.98 18.08
C LYS A 2 -16.91 12.72 17.22
N GLY A 3 -17.84 12.47 16.28
CA GLY A 3 -17.83 11.25 15.47
C GLY A 3 -16.52 11.00 14.71
N THR A 4 -15.77 12.06 14.40
CA THR A 4 -14.43 11.98 13.77
C THR A 4 -13.38 11.37 14.71
N ASP A 5 -13.45 11.65 16.01
CA ASP A 5 -12.50 11.12 16.99
C ASP A 5 -12.71 9.60 17.17
N ALA A 6 -13.97 9.17 17.23
CA ALA A 6 -14.32 7.77 17.32
C ALA A 6 -13.88 6.99 16.08
N ARG A 7 -14.13 7.54 14.88
CA ARG A 7 -13.69 6.93 13.61
C ARG A 7 -12.17 6.71 13.58
N ASN A 8 -11.38 7.73 13.93
CA ASN A 8 -9.92 7.64 13.90
C ASN A 8 -9.38 6.68 14.97
N ASN A 9 -9.98 6.67 16.17
CA ASN A 9 -9.61 5.72 17.23
C ASN A 9 -9.84 4.27 16.80
N ILE A 10 -10.94 4.00 16.09
CA ILE A 10 -11.21 2.66 15.54
C ILE A 10 -10.13 2.25 14.53
N ILE A 11 -9.79 3.13 13.60
CA ILE A 11 -8.77 2.82 12.59
C ILE A 11 -7.41 2.58 13.26
N ASN A 12 -7.01 3.46 14.18
CA ASN A 12 -5.74 3.32 14.91
C ASN A 12 -5.68 2.00 15.68
N ALA A 13 -6.76 1.60 16.36
CA ALA A 13 -6.82 0.31 17.05
C ALA A 13 -6.61 -0.87 16.10
N VAL A 14 -7.16 -0.83 14.88
CA VAL A 14 -6.89 -1.87 13.88
C VAL A 14 -5.43 -1.80 13.42
N VAL A 15 -4.90 -0.62 13.10
CA VAL A 15 -3.51 -0.45 12.65
C VAL A 15 -2.53 -0.98 13.70
N GLU A 16 -2.78 -0.76 14.98
CA GLU A 16 -2.00 -1.31 16.08
C GLU A 16 -2.02 -2.83 16.10
N ILE A 17 -3.21 -3.45 16.00
CA ILE A 17 -3.36 -4.90 15.92
C ILE A 17 -2.56 -5.47 14.72
N ILE A 18 -2.63 -4.81 13.55
CA ILE A 18 -1.87 -5.23 12.37
C ILE A 18 -0.36 -5.11 12.62
N SER A 19 0.09 -4.01 13.23
CA SER A 19 1.50 -3.77 13.53
C SER A 19 2.09 -4.77 14.54
N GLU A 20 1.26 -5.37 15.38
CA GLU A 20 1.62 -6.46 16.31
C GLU A 20 1.80 -7.82 15.62
N GLY A 21 1.57 -7.90 14.29
CA GLY A 21 1.74 -9.12 13.49
C GLY A 21 0.52 -10.04 13.52
N PHE A 22 -0.66 -9.54 13.94
CA PHE A 22 -1.89 -10.32 13.85
C PHE A 22 -2.33 -10.45 12.41
N ASP A 23 -2.80 -11.66 12.08
CA ASP A 23 -3.45 -11.95 10.80
C ASP A 23 -4.73 -11.11 10.66
N VAL A 24 -4.71 -10.19 9.69
CA VAL A 24 -5.78 -9.23 9.44
C VAL A 24 -7.13 -9.93 9.23
N ASP A 25 -7.12 -11.11 8.60
CA ASP A 25 -8.35 -11.85 8.30
C ASP A 25 -9.04 -12.36 9.58
N LYS A 26 -8.25 -12.59 10.64
CA LYS A 26 -8.73 -13.06 11.96
C LYS A 26 -9.22 -11.94 12.87
N ILE A 27 -9.01 -10.67 12.52
CA ILE A 27 -9.45 -9.53 13.34
C ILE A 27 -10.98 -9.50 13.41
N THR A 28 -11.55 -9.49 14.62
CA THR A 28 -13.00 -9.42 14.81
C THR A 28 -13.46 -8.01 15.20
N VAL A 29 -14.70 -7.65 14.85
CA VAL A 29 -15.30 -6.36 15.24
C VAL A 29 -15.32 -6.18 16.76
N ARG A 30 -15.46 -7.28 17.52
CA ARG A 30 -15.41 -7.26 18.98
C ARG A 30 -14.02 -6.89 19.51
N GLN A 31 -12.96 -7.52 19.00
CA GLN A 31 -11.58 -7.18 19.38
C GLN A 31 -11.26 -5.71 19.08
N VAL A 32 -11.72 -5.21 17.93
CA VAL A 32 -11.55 -3.79 17.58
C VAL A 32 -12.30 -2.88 18.56
N ALA A 33 -13.54 -3.19 18.89
CA ALA A 33 -14.34 -2.41 19.83
C ALA A 33 -13.71 -2.37 21.24
N GLU A 34 -13.21 -3.50 21.71
CA GLU A 34 -12.48 -3.63 22.98
C GLU A 34 -11.19 -2.81 22.96
N ARG A 35 -10.37 -2.91 21.89
CA ARG A 35 -9.12 -2.16 21.74
C ARG A 35 -9.33 -0.65 21.65
N ALA A 36 -10.35 -0.21 20.91
CA ALA A 36 -10.68 1.21 20.75
C ALA A 36 -11.49 1.78 21.92
N ASN A 37 -11.88 0.96 22.91
CA ASN A 37 -12.73 1.32 24.04
C ASN A 37 -14.06 1.98 23.62
N ILE A 38 -14.78 1.34 22.71
CA ILE A 38 -16.06 1.83 22.16
C ILE A 38 -17.11 0.72 22.06
N GLY A 39 -18.37 1.11 21.85
CA GLY A 39 -19.44 0.16 21.53
C GLY A 39 -19.37 -0.34 20.08
N ILE A 40 -19.65 -1.63 19.86
CA ILE A 40 -19.68 -2.29 18.53
C ILE A 40 -20.55 -1.53 17.51
N GLY A 41 -21.68 -0.95 17.96
CA GLY A 41 -22.59 -0.19 17.09
C GLY A 41 -21.93 1.01 16.38
N LEU A 42 -20.90 1.61 16.97
CA LEU A 42 -20.16 2.72 16.36
C LEU A 42 -19.29 2.26 15.18
N ILE A 43 -18.81 1.01 15.19
CA ILE A 43 -18.03 0.46 14.07
C ILE A 43 -18.92 0.34 12.83
N ASN A 44 -20.12 -0.25 13.00
CA ASN A 44 -21.06 -0.39 11.89
C ASN A 44 -21.51 0.99 11.37
N TYR A 45 -21.78 1.94 12.27
CA TYR A 45 -22.15 3.32 11.91
C TYR A 45 -21.08 4.01 11.05
N HIS A 46 -19.80 3.85 11.36
CA HIS A 46 -18.72 4.56 10.68
C HIS A 46 -18.20 3.88 9.41
N PHE A 47 -18.28 2.55 9.31
CA PHE A 47 -17.57 1.79 8.27
C PHE A 47 -18.45 0.90 7.40
N ASN A 48 -19.73 0.71 7.74
CA ASN A 48 -20.70 -0.16 7.06
C ASN A 48 -20.35 -1.67 7.03
N SER A 49 -19.08 -2.05 6.94
CA SER A 49 -18.62 -3.44 6.98
C SER A 49 -17.23 -3.59 7.61
N LYS A 50 -16.93 -4.81 8.11
CA LYS A 50 -15.59 -5.19 8.58
C LYS A 50 -14.54 -4.98 7.49
N ASN A 51 -14.82 -5.41 6.25
CA ASN A 51 -13.85 -5.31 5.15
C ASN A 51 -13.50 -3.86 4.81
N LYS A 52 -14.47 -2.94 4.85
CA LYS A 52 -14.20 -1.51 4.60
C LYS A 52 -13.35 -0.90 5.73
N LEU A 53 -13.60 -1.27 6.98
CA LEU A 53 -12.74 -0.87 8.09
C LEU A 53 -11.30 -1.41 7.89
N LEU A 54 -11.18 -2.72 7.67
CA LEU A 54 -9.86 -3.36 7.50
C LEU A 54 -9.11 -2.81 6.28
N SER A 55 -9.79 -2.52 5.17
CA SER A 55 -9.15 -1.95 3.98
C SER A 55 -8.56 -0.56 4.25
N ILE A 56 -9.29 0.27 5.02
CA ILE A 56 -8.80 1.59 5.41
C ILE A 56 -7.58 1.45 6.34
N ALA A 57 -7.67 0.58 7.34
CA ALA A 57 -6.57 0.35 8.28
C ALA A 57 -5.31 -0.23 7.59
N VAL A 58 -5.47 -1.18 6.68
CA VAL A 58 -4.36 -1.73 5.90
C VAL A 58 -3.74 -0.66 5.00
N ALA A 59 -4.55 0.16 4.33
CA ALA A 59 -4.04 1.26 3.52
C ALA A 59 -3.24 2.27 4.38
N GLU A 60 -3.72 2.61 5.58
CA GLU A 60 -2.99 3.47 6.51
C GLU A 60 -1.71 2.83 7.05
N TYR A 61 -1.73 1.52 7.32
CA TYR A 61 -0.54 0.78 7.74
C TYR A 61 0.52 0.75 6.62
N MET A 62 0.14 0.42 5.40
CA MET A 62 1.03 0.44 4.24
C MET A 62 1.57 1.85 3.95
N ALA A 63 0.74 2.88 4.11
CA ALA A 63 1.16 4.27 3.99
C ALA A 63 2.23 4.65 5.03
N LYS A 64 2.13 4.18 6.27
CA LYS A 64 3.17 4.39 7.30
C LYS A 64 4.49 3.73 6.88
N ILE A 65 4.45 2.47 6.42
CA ILE A 65 5.64 1.79 5.92
C ILE A 65 6.25 2.54 4.74
N ALA A 66 5.46 2.99 3.77
CA ALA A 66 5.95 3.76 2.63
C ALA A 66 6.56 5.11 3.05
N ALA A 67 5.93 5.79 4.01
CA ALA A 67 6.42 7.05 4.58
C ALA A 67 7.81 6.89 5.22
N ASP A 68 8.07 5.78 5.89
CA ASP A 68 9.38 5.52 6.52
C ASP A 68 10.52 5.47 5.50
N PHE A 69 10.26 4.95 4.29
CA PHE A 69 11.25 4.98 3.21
C PHE A 69 11.51 6.42 2.76
N VAL A 70 10.48 7.25 2.60
CA VAL A 70 10.64 8.60 2.02
C VAL A 70 10.96 9.70 3.03
N THR A 71 11.02 9.36 4.32
CA THR A 71 11.38 10.31 5.38
C THR A 71 12.86 10.72 5.27
N PRO A 72 13.18 12.03 5.24
CA PRO A 72 14.56 12.51 5.21
C PRO A 72 15.39 11.98 6.37
N GLY A 73 16.60 11.49 6.09
CA GLY A 73 17.50 10.88 7.09
C GLY A 73 17.36 9.37 7.21
N ASN A 74 16.17 8.80 6.98
CA ASN A 74 16.00 7.36 6.84
C ASN A 74 16.55 6.91 5.48
N TYR A 75 17.32 5.81 5.47
CA TYR A 75 17.99 5.30 4.26
C TYR A 75 18.89 6.35 3.58
N SER A 76 19.45 7.28 4.35
CA SER A 76 20.37 8.30 3.84
C SER A 76 21.60 7.65 3.19
N GLY A 77 21.89 8.01 1.93
CA GLY A 77 22.98 7.44 1.14
C GLY A 77 22.62 6.24 0.26
N SER A 78 21.39 5.72 0.33
CA SER A 78 20.91 4.71 -0.63
C SER A 78 20.60 5.36 -1.99
N ASN A 79 20.92 4.66 -3.08
CA ASN A 79 20.52 5.07 -4.44
C ASN A 79 18.97 5.20 -4.52
N PRO A 80 18.41 6.33 -5.01
CA PRO A 80 16.96 6.53 -5.15
C PRO A 80 16.22 5.39 -5.88
N VAL A 81 16.86 4.78 -6.90
CA VAL A 81 16.30 3.64 -7.64
C VAL A 81 16.13 2.44 -6.71
N GLU A 82 17.17 2.10 -5.95
CA GLU A 82 17.14 0.99 -5.00
C GLU A 82 16.18 1.24 -3.84
N LYS A 83 16.01 2.50 -3.44
CA LYS A 83 15.02 2.91 -2.43
C LYS A 83 13.59 2.64 -2.89
N ILE A 84 13.26 2.96 -4.14
CA ILE A 84 11.94 2.64 -4.74
C ILE A 84 11.75 1.12 -4.80
N LYS A 85 12.75 0.38 -5.33
CA LYS A 85 12.69 -1.09 -5.41
C LYS A 85 12.47 -1.73 -4.03
N ALA A 86 13.26 -1.34 -3.04
CA ALA A 86 13.15 -1.85 -1.67
C ALA A 86 11.78 -1.55 -1.05
N MET A 87 11.28 -0.33 -1.22
CA MET A 87 9.94 0.06 -0.74
C MET A 87 8.84 -0.80 -1.38
N LEU A 88 8.83 -0.92 -2.71
CA LEU A 88 7.82 -1.70 -3.43
C LEU A 88 7.85 -3.19 -3.07
N LYS A 89 9.05 -3.78 -2.99
CA LYS A 89 9.24 -5.19 -2.58
C LYS A 89 8.75 -5.43 -1.16
N LYS A 90 9.07 -4.52 -0.22
CA LYS A 90 8.61 -4.60 1.17
C LYS A 90 7.09 -4.52 1.27
N LEU A 91 6.47 -3.57 0.56
CA LEU A 91 5.01 -3.41 0.54
C LEU A 91 4.31 -4.60 -0.10
N PHE A 92 4.87 -5.17 -1.17
CA PHE A 92 4.31 -6.37 -1.80
C PHE A 92 4.36 -7.57 -0.86
N GLY A 93 5.48 -7.79 -0.15
CA GLY A 93 5.58 -8.90 0.81
C GLY A 93 4.56 -8.82 1.95
N ILE A 94 4.16 -7.60 2.35
CA ILE A 94 3.03 -7.40 3.29
C ILE A 94 1.70 -7.70 2.62
N ALA A 95 1.53 -7.25 1.37
CA ALA A 95 0.31 -7.44 0.62
C ALA A 95 -0.01 -8.94 0.38
N GLU A 96 1.02 -9.74 0.10
CA GLU A 96 0.91 -11.19 -0.12
C GLU A 96 0.34 -11.93 1.10
N GLN A 97 0.64 -11.47 2.32
CA GLN A 97 0.13 -12.08 3.56
C GLN A 97 -1.39 -11.90 3.73
N HIS A 98 -1.99 -10.95 3.00
CA HIS A 98 -3.40 -10.56 3.12
C HIS A 98 -4.06 -10.39 1.74
N GLU A 99 -3.80 -11.32 0.82
CA GLU A 99 -4.14 -11.20 -0.60
C GLU A 99 -5.60 -10.81 -0.85
N ALA A 100 -6.57 -11.47 -0.19
CA ALA A 100 -7.99 -11.20 -0.39
C ALA A 100 -8.38 -9.77 0.00
N LEU A 101 -7.88 -9.28 1.14
CA LEU A 101 -8.15 -7.93 1.62
C LEU A 101 -7.42 -6.88 0.79
N ILE A 102 -6.20 -7.16 0.37
CA ILE A 102 -5.42 -6.26 -0.49
C ILE A 102 -6.09 -6.13 -1.85
N LYS A 103 -6.50 -7.24 -2.45
CA LYS A 103 -7.29 -7.25 -3.69
C LYS A 103 -8.54 -6.39 -3.55
N PHE A 104 -9.29 -6.54 -2.45
CA PHE A 104 -10.45 -5.70 -2.16
C PHE A 104 -10.04 -4.22 -2.07
N THR A 105 -8.97 -3.90 -1.34
CA THR A 105 -8.48 -2.53 -1.12
C THR A 105 -8.04 -1.87 -2.43
N ILE A 106 -7.21 -2.54 -3.23
CA ILE A 106 -6.76 -2.06 -4.54
C ILE A 106 -7.96 -1.85 -5.46
N THR A 107 -8.88 -2.82 -5.54
CA THR A 107 -10.08 -2.72 -6.39
C THR A 107 -10.93 -1.52 -6.01
N GLN A 108 -11.19 -1.32 -4.71
CA GLN A 108 -11.95 -0.16 -4.23
C GLN A 108 -11.23 1.16 -4.55
N ASN A 109 -9.93 1.26 -4.29
CA ASN A 109 -9.16 2.47 -4.56
C ASN A 109 -9.17 2.84 -6.05
N LEU A 110 -9.04 1.85 -6.95
CA LEU A 110 -9.11 2.07 -8.40
C LEU A 110 -10.50 2.54 -8.85
N LEU A 111 -11.57 1.92 -8.32
CA LEU A 111 -12.95 2.31 -8.63
C LEU A 111 -13.30 3.71 -8.08
N ASP A 112 -12.78 4.05 -6.91
CA ASP A 112 -13.00 5.34 -6.24
C ASP A 112 -12.14 6.47 -6.83
N GLY A 113 -11.21 6.17 -7.77
CA GLY A 113 -10.31 7.15 -8.36
C GLY A 113 -9.27 7.72 -7.39
N GLU A 114 -8.85 6.91 -6.41
CA GLU A 114 -7.83 7.24 -5.41
C GLU A 114 -6.47 7.52 -6.09
N MET A 115 -5.85 8.66 -5.80
CA MET A 115 -4.58 9.09 -6.43
C MET A 115 -3.49 9.50 -5.42
N LYS A 116 -3.66 9.18 -4.13
CA LYS A 116 -2.66 9.44 -3.09
C LYS A 116 -1.59 8.37 -3.06
N THR A 117 -1.93 7.12 -3.38
CA THR A 117 -0.94 6.01 -3.34
C THR A 117 0.28 6.26 -4.26
N PRO A 118 0.14 6.72 -5.51
CA PRO A 118 1.29 7.10 -6.34
C PRO A 118 2.15 8.23 -5.75
N LEU A 119 1.59 9.08 -4.87
CA LEU A 119 2.32 10.23 -4.32
C LEU A 119 3.48 9.82 -3.41
N PHE A 120 3.47 8.61 -2.86
CA PHE A 120 4.59 8.08 -2.07
C PHE A 120 5.87 7.95 -2.89
N LEU A 121 5.80 7.83 -4.21
CA LEU A 121 6.98 7.76 -5.07
C LEU A 121 7.58 9.15 -5.34
N ILE A 122 6.79 10.23 -5.24
CA ILE A 122 7.18 11.57 -5.69
C ILE A 122 8.44 12.10 -5.00
N PRO A 123 8.63 11.99 -3.67
CA PRO A 123 9.85 12.48 -3.04
C PRO A 123 11.11 11.82 -3.59
N VAL A 124 11.09 10.50 -3.81
CA VAL A 124 12.25 9.74 -4.31
C VAL A 124 12.47 9.97 -5.81
N LEU A 125 11.39 10.14 -6.58
CA LEU A 125 11.48 10.52 -7.98
C LEU A 125 12.05 11.94 -8.14
N LYS A 126 11.69 12.89 -7.26
CA LYS A 126 12.30 14.22 -7.21
C LYS A 126 13.79 14.14 -6.86
N GLU A 127 14.17 13.28 -5.92
CA GLU A 127 15.58 13.01 -5.57
C GLU A 127 16.37 12.47 -6.77
N PHE A 128 15.77 11.60 -7.59
CA PHE A 128 16.43 11.01 -8.76
C PHE A 128 16.53 11.96 -9.95
N PHE A 129 15.43 12.60 -10.37
CA PHE A 129 15.41 13.43 -11.58
C PHE A 129 15.86 14.87 -11.34
N GLY A 130 15.87 15.36 -10.09
CA GLY A 130 16.08 16.76 -9.79
C GLY A 130 15.13 17.65 -10.60
N ASP A 131 15.69 18.67 -11.26
CA ASP A 131 14.94 19.62 -12.08
C ASP A 131 14.70 19.15 -13.53
N GLN A 132 15.13 17.94 -13.90
CA GLN A 132 14.98 17.43 -15.28
C GLN A 132 13.54 17.12 -15.67
N LYS A 133 12.64 16.96 -14.68
CA LYS A 133 11.22 16.64 -14.88
C LYS A 133 10.34 17.46 -13.95
N ASP A 134 9.28 18.02 -14.51
CA ASP A 134 8.26 18.69 -13.70
C ASP A 134 7.39 17.69 -12.92
N GLU A 135 6.58 18.21 -12.00
CA GLU A 135 5.75 17.38 -11.13
C GLU A 135 4.71 16.54 -11.89
N ILE A 136 4.21 17.00 -13.04
CA ILE A 136 3.25 16.25 -13.86
C ILE A 136 3.93 14.99 -14.40
N HIS A 137 5.14 15.12 -14.93
CA HIS A 137 5.91 13.98 -15.43
C HIS A 137 6.25 12.99 -14.30
N LEU A 138 6.61 13.47 -13.11
CA LEU A 138 6.87 12.58 -11.97
C LEU A 138 5.62 11.80 -11.55
N ARG A 139 4.43 12.42 -11.58
CA ARG A 139 3.15 11.74 -11.31
C ARG A 139 2.85 10.67 -12.35
N ILE A 140 3.12 10.93 -13.63
CA ILE A 140 2.97 9.94 -14.71
C ILE A 140 3.91 8.75 -14.48
N ILE A 141 5.18 9.01 -14.14
CA ILE A 141 6.17 7.96 -13.84
C ILE A 141 5.72 7.13 -12.63
N ALA A 142 5.23 7.76 -11.57
CA ALA A 142 4.71 7.07 -10.40
C ALA A 142 3.55 6.11 -10.77
N LEU A 143 2.65 6.53 -11.66
CA LEU A 143 1.56 5.68 -12.17
C LEU A 143 2.08 4.52 -13.02
N GLN A 144 3.05 4.77 -13.91
CA GLN A 144 3.67 3.74 -14.75
C GLN A 144 4.36 2.65 -13.94
N ILE A 145 4.90 2.99 -12.77
CA ILE A 145 5.51 2.00 -11.86
C ILE A 145 4.41 1.27 -11.06
N LEU A 146 3.48 2.01 -10.45
CA LEU A 146 2.58 1.45 -9.43
C LEU A 146 1.39 0.69 -10.02
N LEU A 147 0.74 1.21 -11.07
CA LEU A 147 -0.48 0.61 -11.59
C LEU A 147 -0.26 -0.81 -12.15
N PRO A 148 0.82 -1.12 -12.89
CA PRO A 148 1.05 -2.48 -13.35
C PRO A 148 1.15 -3.48 -12.19
N ILE A 149 1.84 -3.12 -11.10
CA ILE A 149 1.94 -3.95 -9.90
C ILE A 149 0.56 -4.19 -9.30
N GLN A 150 -0.24 -3.13 -9.14
CA GLN A 150 -1.58 -3.22 -8.57
C GLN A 150 -2.52 -4.09 -9.41
N ILE A 151 -2.55 -3.88 -10.73
CA ILE A 151 -3.41 -4.65 -11.64
C ILE A 151 -3.00 -6.12 -11.66
N ALA A 152 -1.70 -6.41 -11.74
CA ALA A 152 -1.18 -7.77 -11.70
C ALA A 152 -1.55 -8.48 -10.39
N SER A 153 -1.57 -7.75 -9.27
CA SER A 153 -1.95 -8.27 -7.94
C SER A 153 -3.46 -8.53 -7.77
N ILE A 154 -4.34 -7.92 -8.58
CA ILE A 154 -5.79 -8.19 -8.51
C ILE A 154 -6.11 -9.57 -9.07
N ASN A 155 -5.37 -10.01 -10.08
CA ASN A 155 -5.55 -11.32 -10.71
C ASN A 155 -4.19 -11.97 -11.10
N PRO A 156 -3.45 -12.48 -10.11
CA PRO A 156 -2.10 -13.02 -10.33
C PRO A 156 -2.10 -14.22 -11.29
N ALA A 157 -3.15 -15.04 -11.29
CA ALA A 157 -3.26 -16.19 -12.19
C ALA A 157 -3.37 -15.77 -13.67
N GLU A 158 -4.21 -14.78 -14.00
CA GLU A 158 -4.31 -14.26 -15.36
C GLU A 158 -3.06 -13.50 -15.78
N PHE A 159 -2.45 -12.76 -14.85
CA PHE A 159 -1.17 -12.10 -15.11
C PHE A 159 -0.06 -13.11 -15.39
N HIS A 160 -0.02 -14.23 -14.65
CA HIS A 160 0.92 -15.32 -14.88
C HIS A 160 0.70 -15.96 -16.25
N LEU A 161 -0.55 -16.23 -16.63
CA LEU A 161 -0.89 -16.77 -17.95
C LEU A 161 -0.43 -15.84 -19.10
N TYR A 162 -0.59 -14.53 -18.92
CA TYR A 162 -0.18 -13.52 -19.92
C TYR A 162 1.34 -13.35 -20.02
N SER A 163 2.03 -13.24 -18.88
CA SER A 163 3.43 -12.79 -18.82
C SER A 163 4.45 -13.91 -18.57
N GLY A 164 4.00 -15.06 -18.09
CA GLY A 164 4.84 -16.13 -17.56
C GLY A 164 5.46 -15.84 -16.18
N ILE A 165 5.17 -14.68 -15.57
CA ILE A 165 5.72 -14.27 -14.28
C ILE A 165 4.77 -14.71 -13.18
N ASP A 166 5.23 -15.56 -12.27
CA ASP A 166 4.51 -15.90 -11.05
C ASP A 166 4.78 -14.86 -9.95
N LEU A 167 3.73 -14.18 -9.47
CA LEU A 167 3.87 -13.15 -8.42
C LEU A 167 4.01 -13.75 -7.01
N HIS A 168 3.61 -15.01 -6.83
CA HIS A 168 3.80 -15.77 -5.60
C HIS A 168 5.22 -16.36 -5.51
N ASP A 169 5.97 -16.36 -6.61
CA ASP A 169 7.42 -16.58 -6.60
C ASP A 169 8.13 -15.24 -6.32
N GLU A 170 8.75 -15.14 -5.13
CA GLU A 170 9.43 -13.91 -4.69
C GLU A 170 10.51 -13.44 -5.67
N ARG A 171 11.26 -14.35 -6.29
CA ARG A 171 12.33 -13.99 -7.22
C ARG A 171 11.73 -13.41 -8.49
N GLN A 172 10.73 -14.07 -9.06
CA GLN A 172 10.07 -13.61 -10.30
C GLN A 172 9.36 -12.27 -10.08
N ARG A 173 8.63 -12.14 -8.96
CA ARG A 173 8.04 -10.88 -8.51
C ARG A 173 9.08 -9.76 -8.39
N ASN A 174 10.20 -10.02 -7.72
CA ASN A 174 11.23 -9.01 -7.52
C ASN A 174 11.85 -8.56 -8.85
N ILE A 175 12.06 -9.48 -9.79
CA ILE A 175 12.49 -9.17 -11.16
C ILE A 175 11.45 -8.31 -11.89
N TYR A 176 10.15 -8.60 -11.73
CA TYR A 176 9.08 -7.80 -12.30
C TYR A 176 9.08 -6.36 -11.78
N ILE A 177 9.16 -6.18 -10.45
CA ILE A 177 9.26 -4.86 -9.81
C ILE A 177 10.50 -4.12 -10.30
N ASP A 178 11.66 -4.79 -10.32
CA ASP A 178 12.91 -4.17 -10.76
C ASP A 178 12.82 -3.72 -12.22
N THR A 179 12.23 -4.54 -13.09
CA THR A 179 12.04 -4.23 -14.51
C THR A 179 11.16 -3.00 -14.70
N LEU A 180 10.06 -2.88 -13.94
CA LEU A 180 9.19 -1.70 -14.02
C LEU A 180 9.92 -0.42 -13.60
N VAL A 181 10.63 -0.47 -12.47
CA VAL A 181 11.38 0.68 -11.96
C VAL A 181 12.49 1.06 -12.94
N ASP A 182 13.27 0.09 -13.41
CA ASP A 182 14.37 0.33 -14.35
C ASP A 182 13.86 0.87 -15.69
N ASN A 183 12.73 0.37 -16.21
CA ASN A 183 12.16 0.90 -17.44
C ASN A 183 11.68 2.35 -17.30
N SER A 184 11.14 2.72 -16.14
CA SER A 184 10.65 4.07 -15.88
C SER A 184 11.75 5.08 -15.51
N LEU A 185 12.91 4.60 -15.04
CA LEU A 185 14.03 5.42 -14.57
C LEU A 185 15.30 5.31 -15.43
N LYS A 186 15.22 4.61 -16.57
CA LYS A 186 16.30 4.57 -17.58
C LYS A 186 16.52 5.96 -18.17
N HIS A 187 17.79 6.35 -18.20
CA HIS A 187 18.35 7.45 -18.99
C HIS A 187 19.41 6.91 -19.93
#